data_AF-A0A7L2R552-F1
#
_entry.id   AF-A0A7L2R552-F1
#
_cell.length_a   1.000
_cell.length_b   1.000
_cell.length_c   1.000
_cell.angle_alpha   90.00
_cell.angle_beta   90.00
_cell.angle_gamma   90.00
#
_symmetry.space_group_name_H-M   'P 1'
#
loop_
_entity.id
_entity.type
_entity.pdbx_description
1 polymer ?
#
loop_
_entity_poly.entity_id
_entity_poly.type
_entity_poly.pdbx_seq_one_letter_code
_entity_poly.pdbx_strand_id
1 'polypeptide(L)'
;LALASCNLAQFGVMITQKTGKSPLAYNGYGCYCGWGGSKKPVDATDRCCHTHDCCYKKLVSSGCSPKTATYKYSFRRNQITCG
;
A
#
# COMPACT_ATOMS: atom_id res chain seq x y z
N LEU A 1 -22.30 -14.16 3.68
CA LEU A 1 -21.50 -12.94 3.94
C LEU A 1 -20.02 -13.29 3.78
N ALA A 2 -19.52 -13.32 2.54
CA ALA A 2 -18.11 -13.54 2.25
C ALA A 2 -17.51 -12.20 1.86
N LEU A 3 -16.94 -11.48 2.82
CA LEU A 3 -16.28 -10.20 2.58
C LEU A 3 -14.77 -10.40 2.48
N ALA A 4 -14.21 -9.83 1.41
CA ALA A 4 -12.80 -9.54 1.17
C ALA A 4 -11.91 -10.67 0.60
N SER A 5 -12.03 -10.91 -0.70
CA SER A 5 -10.86 -11.17 -1.55
C SER A 5 -10.23 -9.83 -1.97
N CYS A 6 -9.38 -9.25 -1.11
CA CYS A 6 -8.70 -7.97 -1.41
C CYS A 6 -7.19 -8.05 -1.20
N ASN A 7 -6.39 -7.82 -2.25
CA ASN A 7 -5.02 -7.35 -2.09
C ASN A 7 -4.99 -5.84 -1.77
N LEU A 8 -5.55 -5.53 -0.62
CA LEU A 8 -5.27 -4.32 0.13
C LEU A 8 -5.10 -4.70 1.61
N ALA A 9 -5.77 -5.79 2.03
CA ALA A 9 -5.59 -6.41 3.33
C ALA A 9 -4.16 -6.89 3.56
N GLN A 10 -3.55 -7.60 2.60
CA GLN A 10 -2.15 -8.04 2.73
C GLN A 10 -1.17 -6.85 2.80
N PHE A 11 -1.43 -5.80 2.02
CA PHE A 11 -0.65 -4.56 2.13
C PHE A 11 -0.82 -3.90 3.51
N GLY A 12 -2.04 -3.86 4.04
CA GLY A 12 -2.30 -3.40 5.40
C GLY A 12 -1.53 -4.18 6.47
N VAL A 13 -1.45 -5.51 6.33
CA VAL A 13 -0.63 -6.36 7.22
C VAL A 13 0.86 -6.00 7.11
N MET A 14 1.38 -5.82 5.89
CA MET A 14 2.76 -5.41 5.67
C MET A 14 3.08 -4.03 6.29
N ILE A 15 2.14 -3.07 6.22
CA ILE A 15 2.28 -1.77 6.90
C ILE A 15 2.39 -1.96 8.41
N THR A 16 1.49 -2.74 9.00
CA THR A 16 1.51 -3.02 10.44
C THR A 16 2.84 -3.67 10.85
N GLN A 17 3.28 -4.69 10.11
CA GLN A 17 4.53 -5.39 10.39
C GLN A 17 5.75 -4.46 10.36
N LYS A 18 5.80 -3.53 9.40
CA LYS A 18 6.96 -2.64 9.20
C LYS A 18 6.96 -1.39 10.07
N THR A 19 5.79 -0.88 10.41
CA THR A 19 5.67 0.43 11.05
C THR A 19 5.13 0.35 12.48
N GLY A 20 4.53 -0.79 12.87
CA GLY A 20 3.81 -0.95 14.13
C GLY A 20 2.53 -0.12 14.22
N LYS A 21 2.14 0.59 13.16
CA LYS A 21 0.95 1.45 13.13
C LYS A 21 -0.21 0.74 12.44
N SER A 22 -1.43 1.09 12.84
CA SER A 22 -2.63 0.68 12.12
C SER A 22 -2.58 1.21 10.68
N PRO A 23 -2.87 0.38 9.66
CA PRO A 23 -2.86 0.82 8.26
C PRO A 23 -3.93 1.90 8.00
N LEU A 24 -4.98 1.95 8.82
CA LEU A 24 -6.01 2.99 8.76
C LEU A 24 -5.45 4.39 9.06
N ALA A 25 -4.35 4.51 9.79
CA ALA A 25 -3.71 5.80 10.05
C ALA A 25 -3.16 6.47 8.79
N TYR A 26 -2.95 5.70 7.71
CA TYR A 26 -2.51 6.19 6.42
C TYR A 26 -3.68 6.39 5.45
N ASN A 27 -4.91 6.01 5.80
CA ASN A 27 -6.05 6.17 4.91
C ASN A 27 -6.61 7.59 5.01
N GLY A 28 -6.45 8.38 3.94
CA GLY A 28 -6.80 9.80 3.93
C GLY A 28 -5.75 10.71 4.55
N TYR A 29 -4.51 10.24 4.71
CA TYR A 29 -3.42 11.05 5.23
C TYR A 29 -2.74 11.86 4.12
N GLY A 30 -2.46 13.13 4.39
CA GLY A 30 -1.75 14.00 3.45
C GLY A 30 -2.52 14.22 2.15
N CYS A 31 -1.78 14.33 1.05
CA CYS A 31 -2.36 14.51 -0.29
C CYS A 31 -2.52 13.19 -1.05
N TYR A 32 -1.75 12.14 -0.73
CA TYR A 32 -1.62 10.93 -1.55
C TYR A 32 -1.92 9.63 -0.82
N CYS A 33 -1.85 9.56 0.52
CA CYS A 33 -2.17 8.31 1.20
C CYS A 33 -3.69 8.09 1.22
N GLY A 34 -4.22 7.40 0.22
CA GLY A 34 -5.66 7.15 0.09
C GLY A 34 -6.09 6.99 -1.38
N TRP A 35 -7.32 7.41 -1.69
CA TRP A 35 -7.81 7.43 -3.07
C TRP A 35 -7.48 8.75 -3.78
N GLY A 36 -6.79 8.66 -4.90
CA GLY A 36 -6.50 9.80 -5.76
C GLY A 36 -5.15 10.46 -5.44
N GLY A 37 -5.17 11.78 -5.30
CA GLY A 37 -4.01 12.57 -4.89
C GLY A 37 -3.54 13.58 -5.91
N SER A 38 -3.30 14.80 -5.44
CA SER A 38 -2.86 15.95 -6.22
C SER A 38 -2.08 16.90 -5.32
N LYS A 39 -1.29 17.80 -5.90
CA LYS A 39 -0.45 18.81 -5.20
C LYS A 39 0.85 18.22 -4.63
N LYS A 40 1.64 19.05 -3.96
CA LYS A 40 2.94 18.67 -3.40
C LYS A 40 2.74 17.81 -2.14
N PRO A 41 3.48 16.70 -1.96
CA PRO A 41 3.42 15.90 -0.73
C PRO A 41 3.71 16.75 0.51
N VAL A 42 2.93 16.54 1.57
CA VAL A 42 3.01 17.36 2.80
C VAL A 42 4.19 17.00 3.68
N ASP A 43 4.64 15.74 3.65
CA ASP A 43 5.78 15.23 4.42
C ASP A 43 6.45 14.03 3.74
N ALA A 44 7.36 13.36 4.45
CA ALA A 44 8.03 12.16 3.96
C ALA A 44 7.09 10.96 3.78
N THR A 45 6.10 10.81 4.68
CA THR A 45 5.10 9.73 4.60
C THR A 45 4.24 9.87 3.35
N ASP A 46 3.75 11.08 3.09
CA ASP A 46 2.93 11.40 1.94
C ASP A 46 3.69 11.21 0.62
N ARG A 47 5.02 11.45 0.63
CA ARG A 47 5.90 11.15 -0.52
C ARG A 47 6.00 9.65 -0.80
N CYS A 48 6.02 8.80 0.24
CA CYS A 48 5.97 7.35 0.06
C CYS A 48 4.66 6.92 -0.60
N CYS A 49 3.52 7.51 -0.20
CA CYS A 49 2.22 7.23 -0.80
C CYS A 49 2.15 7.68 -2.26
N HIS A 50 2.66 8.87 -2.59
CA HIS A 50 2.78 9.33 -3.97
C HIS A 50 3.59 8.34 -4.84
N THR A 51 4.73 7.87 -4.31
CA THR A 51 5.59 6.89 -5.00
C THR A 51 4.87 5.55 -5.18
N HIS A 52 4.12 5.12 -4.16
CA HIS A 52 3.30 3.92 -4.20
C HIS A 52 2.19 4.00 -5.26
N ASP A 53 1.50 5.13 -5.37
CA ASP A 53 0.49 5.36 -6.40
C ASP A 53 1.09 5.33 -7.81
N CYS A 54 2.28 5.92 -8.00
CA CYS A 54 3.02 5.80 -9.26
C CYS A 54 3.37 4.34 -9.59
N CYS A 55 3.75 3.53 -8.60
CA CYS A 55 4.00 2.10 -8.78
C CYS A 55 2.72 1.36 -9.20
N TYR A 56 1.61 1.60 -8.50
CA TYR A 56 0.31 0.99 -8.83
C TYR A 56 -0.17 1.37 -10.23
N LYS A 57 -0.03 2.64 -10.63
CA LYS A 57 -0.37 3.10 -11.99
C LYS A 57 0.41 2.32 -13.05
N LYS A 58 1.73 2.17 -12.87
CA LYS A 58 2.58 1.38 -13.78
C LYS A 58 2.12 -0.08 -13.87
N LEU A 59 1.84 -0.71 -12.72
CA LEU A 59 1.35 -2.09 -12.67
C LEU A 59 0.01 -2.26 -13.40
N VAL A 60 -0.92 -1.33 -13.21
CA VAL A 60 -2.21 -1.32 -13.92
C VAL A 60 -2.00 -1.15 -15.43
N SER A 61 -1.11 -0.25 -15.86
CA SER A 61 -0.75 -0.11 -17.28
C SER A 61 -0.11 -1.37 -17.87
N SER A 62 0.53 -2.20 -17.05
CA SER A 62 1.06 -3.52 -17.43
C SER A 62 0.04 -4.66 -17.29
N GLY A 63 -1.25 -4.35 -17.07
CA GLY A 63 -2.33 -5.35 -16.99
C GLY A 63 -2.46 -6.05 -15.63
N CYS A 64 -1.75 -5.60 -14.59
CA CYS A 64 -1.88 -6.15 -13.25
C CYS A 64 -3.02 -5.48 -12.46
N SER A 65 -3.60 -6.20 -11.50
CA SER A 65 -4.63 -5.67 -10.59
C SER A 65 -4.07 -5.56 -9.16
N PRO A 66 -3.24 -4.54 -8.84
CA PRO A 66 -2.48 -4.48 -7.59
C PRO A 66 -3.34 -4.28 -6.33
N LYS A 67 -4.63 -3.97 -6.47
CA LYS A 67 -5.59 -3.88 -5.34
C LYS A 67 -6.27 -5.22 -5.03
N THR A 68 -6.14 -6.22 -5.89
CA THR A 68 -6.81 -7.53 -5.75
C THR A 68 -5.88 -8.73 -5.89
N ALA A 69 -4.71 -8.60 -6.53
CA ALA A 69 -3.74 -9.68 -6.76
C ALA A 69 -2.98 -10.11 -5.49
N THR A 70 -3.05 -11.36 -5.06
CA THR A 70 -2.37 -11.78 -3.81
C THR A 70 -0.83 -11.69 -3.87
N TYR A 71 -0.21 -11.36 -2.74
CA TYR A 71 1.24 -11.38 -2.55
C TYR A 71 1.70 -12.72 -1.96
N LYS A 72 2.80 -13.26 -2.49
CA LYS A 72 3.66 -14.24 -1.82
C LYS A 72 4.82 -13.49 -1.18
N TYR A 73 4.86 -13.47 0.15
CA TYR A 73 5.90 -12.79 0.91
C TYR A 73 6.10 -13.44 2.28
N SER A 74 7.24 -13.13 2.90
CA SER A 74 7.53 -13.47 4.28
C SER A 74 8.00 -12.24 5.06
N PHE A 75 7.79 -12.27 6.36
CA PHE A 75 8.28 -11.25 7.29
C PHE A 75 9.16 -11.89 8.36
N ARG A 76 10.45 -11.54 8.38
CA ARG A 76 11.41 -12.02 9.39
C ARG A 76 12.37 -10.90 9.75
N ARG A 77 12.71 -10.78 11.05
CA ARG A 77 13.69 -9.79 11.56
C ARG A 77 13.45 -8.37 11.02
N ASN A 78 12.20 -7.91 11.06
CA ASN A 78 11.78 -6.60 10.55
C ASN A 78 12.01 -6.39 9.04
N GLN A 79 12.12 -7.45 8.24
CA GLN A 79 12.30 -7.41 6.79
C GLN A 79 11.14 -8.11 6.07
N ILE A 80 10.62 -7.47 5.01
CA ILE A 80 9.67 -8.10 4.08
C ILE A 80 10.51 -8.64 2.92
N THR A 81 10.32 -9.92 2.60
CA THR A 81 10.92 -10.57 1.43
C THR A 81 9.80 -11.08 0.54
N CYS A 82 9.75 -10.63 -0.71
CA CYS A 82 8.80 -11.09 -1.71
C CYS A 82 9.30 -12.38 -2.37
N GLY A 83 8.43 -13.36 -2.59
CA GLY A 83 8.78 -14.68 -3.12
C GLY A 83 7.88 -15.78 -2.59
#